data_AF-A0AB33QJM2-F1
#
_entry.id   AF-A0AB33QJM2-F1
#
_cell.length_a   1.000
_cell.length_b   1.000
_cell.length_c   1.000
_cell.angle_alpha   90.00
_cell.angle_beta   90.00
_cell.angle_gamma   90.00
#
_symmetry.space_group_name_H-M   'P 1'
#
loop_
_entity.id
_entity.type
_entity.pdbx_description
1 polymer ?
#
loop_
_entity_poly.entity_id
_entity_poly.type
_entity_poly.pdbx_seq_one_letter_code
_entity_poly.pdbx_strand_id
1 'polypeptide(L)'
;MIYNMKNVFRIAAIVCTSAWLSSCSTYVNPFSSLYWKGKNIKEFIEDKELAVNETKICKEKDKAFFIYSFAKPMYQIFDREVGRSYNAFGTTIYTQRENVFTGNYWTYAFTDLSGNITSYRAATGFGDLDKEFNCRALGQTDDKELTSILTRESLWMSIVNSADNNKMVWASNKAHSTQKAAEKDALEQCKDEGNKNCKVMASYSNICLSSGIGARNGTYFDIFGFGWNKEQANKDVIEQCKSKGGKDCKIVVEGLCATACDMEHETGCILPEPKWIKP
;
A
#
# COMPACT_ATOMS: atom_id res chain seq x y z
N MET A 1 39.44 -3.96 44.82
CA MET A 1 38.44 -3.46 43.85
C MET A 1 38.03 -4.63 42.97
N ILE A 2 36.94 -5.30 43.32
CA ILE A 2 36.50 -6.55 42.69
C ILE A 2 35.53 -6.18 41.57
N TYR A 3 35.95 -6.31 40.31
CA TYR A 3 35.10 -6.05 39.15
C TYR A 3 34.10 -7.20 38.97
N ASN A 4 32.81 -6.85 38.97
CA ASN A 4 31.68 -7.76 38.98
C ASN A 4 31.45 -8.37 37.59
N MET A 5 31.91 -9.61 37.37
CA MET A 5 31.87 -10.35 36.08
C MET A 5 30.46 -10.68 35.53
N LYS A 6 29.37 -10.32 36.21
CA LYS A 6 28.01 -10.66 35.75
C LYS A 6 27.49 -9.80 34.59
N ASN A 7 28.08 -8.62 34.35
CA ASN A 7 27.64 -7.75 33.25
C ASN A 7 28.35 -8.00 31.91
N VAL A 8 29.48 -8.72 31.91
CA VAL A 8 30.23 -9.02 30.68
C VAL A 8 29.51 -10.11 29.85
N PHE A 9 28.86 -11.07 30.51
CA PHE A 9 28.12 -12.14 29.82
C PHE A 9 26.78 -11.68 29.19
N ARG A 10 26.18 -10.58 29.66
CA ARG A 10 24.96 -10.04 29.05
C ARG A 10 25.22 -9.24 27.77
N ILE A 11 26.39 -8.63 27.65
CA ILE A 11 26.78 -7.87 26.44
C ILE A 11 27.16 -8.83 25.31
N ALA A 12 27.82 -9.95 25.61
CA ALA A 12 28.15 -10.97 24.61
C ALA A 12 26.91 -11.65 23.98
N ALA A 13 25.83 -11.84 24.75
CA ALA A 13 24.60 -12.44 24.25
C ALA A 13 23.78 -11.52 23.31
N ILE A 14 23.92 -10.20 23.45
CA ILE A 14 23.25 -9.22 22.59
C ILE A 14 24.01 -9.02 21.27
N VAL A 15 25.34 -9.21 21.25
CA VAL A 15 26.14 -9.09 20.03
C VAL A 15 26.07 -10.35 19.15
N CYS A 16 25.90 -11.54 19.74
CA CYS A 16 25.79 -12.78 18.96
C CYS A 16 24.41 -13.00 18.32
N THR A 17 23.33 -12.44 18.88
CA THR A 17 21.98 -12.55 18.29
C THR A 17 21.75 -11.60 17.13
N SER A 18 22.53 -10.51 17.02
CA SER A 18 22.55 -9.64 15.83
C SER A 18 23.34 -10.21 14.65
N ALA A 19 24.16 -11.24 14.85
CA ALA A 19 24.98 -11.82 13.79
C ALA A 19 24.23 -12.87 12.93
N TRP A 20 23.13 -13.44 13.43
CA TRP A 20 22.41 -14.55 12.79
C TRP A 20 21.14 -14.15 12.00
N LEU A 21 20.87 -12.86 11.83
CA LEU A 21 19.86 -12.33 10.89
C LEU A 21 20.50 -11.64 9.67
N SER A 22 21.78 -11.89 9.41
CA SER A 22 22.54 -11.30 8.30
C SER A 22 22.66 -12.21 7.06
N SER A 23 21.75 -13.16 6.88
CA SER A 23 21.58 -13.84 5.59
C SER A 23 20.73 -12.95 4.67
N CYS A 24 21.40 -12.29 3.71
CA CYS A 24 20.91 -11.28 2.76
C CYS A 24 20.95 -9.83 3.31
N SER A 25 22.15 -9.33 3.63
CA SER A 25 22.35 -7.89 3.85
C SER A 25 22.23 -7.11 2.53
N THR A 26 21.00 -6.71 2.20
CA THR A 26 20.73 -5.68 1.19
C THR A 26 21.44 -4.39 1.58
N TYR A 27 22.32 -3.83 0.74
CA TYR A 27 22.89 -2.50 1.00
C TYR A 27 21.81 -1.44 0.74
N VAL A 28 21.03 -1.15 1.78
CA VAL A 28 20.16 0.03 1.84
C VAL A 28 21.08 1.23 1.90
N ASN A 29 20.97 2.18 0.97
CA ASN A 29 21.66 3.45 1.10
C ASN A 29 20.89 4.28 2.15
N PRO A 30 21.37 4.38 3.42
CA PRO A 30 20.52 4.82 4.52
C PRO A 30 20.17 6.30 4.39
N PHE A 31 21.13 7.12 3.97
CA PHE A 31 20.96 8.56 3.79
C PHE A 31 20.01 8.89 2.63
N SER A 32 20.16 8.21 1.49
CA SER A 32 19.30 8.43 0.33
C SER A 32 17.89 7.89 0.59
N SER A 33 17.78 6.72 1.21
CA SER A 33 16.48 6.14 1.56
C SER A 33 15.73 7.00 2.56
N LEU A 34 16.40 7.60 3.55
CA LEU A 34 15.75 8.42 4.57
C LEU A 34 15.30 9.78 4.01
N TYR A 35 16.12 10.42 3.16
CA TYR A 35 15.81 11.73 2.57
C TYR A 35 14.69 11.66 1.53
N TRP A 36 14.67 10.61 0.71
CA TRP A 36 13.68 10.46 -0.36
C TRP A 36 12.41 9.75 0.08
N LYS A 37 12.36 9.19 1.31
CA LYS A 37 11.18 8.51 1.80
C LYS A 37 9.97 9.43 1.78
N GLY A 38 8.90 8.99 1.13
CA GLY A 38 7.64 9.74 0.98
C GLY A 38 7.64 10.80 -0.12
N LYS A 39 8.78 11.05 -0.78
CA LYS A 39 8.86 11.94 -1.96
C LYS A 39 8.52 11.19 -3.24
N ASN A 40 8.05 11.92 -4.25
CA ASN A 40 7.64 11.32 -5.51
C ASN A 40 8.85 10.87 -6.35
N ILE A 41 8.72 9.74 -7.03
CA ILE A 41 9.78 9.17 -7.88
C ILE A 41 10.17 10.08 -9.04
N LYS A 42 9.25 10.90 -9.57
CA LYS A 42 9.56 11.86 -10.65
C LYS A 42 10.58 12.91 -10.19
N GLU A 43 10.38 13.47 -9.00
CA GLU A 43 11.28 14.45 -8.39
C GLU A 43 12.68 13.83 -8.16
N PHE A 44 12.73 12.56 -7.76
CA PHE A 44 14.00 11.84 -7.58
C PHE A 44 14.74 11.59 -8.90
N ILE A 45 14.02 11.18 -9.95
CA ILE A 45 14.59 10.92 -11.28
C ILE A 45 15.18 12.21 -11.86
N GLU A 46 14.46 13.32 -11.73
CA GLU A 46 14.88 14.64 -12.20
C GLU A 46 16.10 15.15 -11.40
N ASP A 47 16.07 15.13 -10.07
CA ASP A 47 17.18 15.60 -9.21
C ASP A 47 18.48 14.81 -9.42
N LYS A 48 18.37 13.52 -9.72
CA LYS A 48 19.53 12.63 -9.91
C LYS A 48 19.94 12.47 -11.37
N GLU A 49 19.22 13.10 -12.30
CA GLU A 49 19.42 12.99 -13.75
C GLU A 49 19.51 11.51 -14.20
N LEU A 50 18.63 10.67 -13.67
CA LEU A 50 18.65 9.23 -13.92
C LEU A 50 17.79 8.85 -15.12
N ALA A 51 18.28 7.93 -15.94
CA ALA A 51 17.46 7.26 -16.95
C ALA A 51 16.87 5.97 -16.34
N VAL A 52 15.54 5.84 -16.39
CA VAL A 52 14.87 4.59 -15.97
C VAL A 52 15.12 3.53 -17.03
N ASN A 53 15.68 2.40 -16.63
CA ASN A 53 15.92 1.26 -17.51
C ASN A 53 14.69 0.36 -17.60
N GLU A 54 14.08 0.05 -16.46
CA GLU A 54 12.90 -0.81 -16.38
C GLU A 54 12.02 -0.37 -15.21
N THR A 55 10.72 -0.57 -15.36
CA THR A 55 9.76 -0.44 -14.26
C THR A 55 8.99 -1.73 -14.11
N LYS A 56 9.02 -2.29 -12.90
CA LYS A 56 8.32 -3.51 -12.54
C LYS A 56 7.24 -3.22 -11.52
N ILE A 57 6.11 -3.91 -11.63
CA ILE A 57 5.13 -4.02 -10.56
C ILE A 57 5.41 -5.32 -9.80
N CYS A 58 5.45 -5.23 -8.47
CA CYS A 58 5.82 -6.32 -7.59
C CYS A 58 4.79 -6.44 -6.46
N LYS A 59 4.71 -7.64 -5.86
CA LYS A 59 3.81 -7.92 -4.74
C LYS A 59 4.54 -8.69 -3.66
N GLU A 60 4.62 -8.12 -2.47
CA GLU A 60 5.08 -8.79 -1.27
C GLU A 60 3.90 -8.96 -0.31
N LYS A 61 3.53 -10.22 -0.03
CA LYS A 61 2.30 -10.57 0.71
C LYS A 61 1.09 -9.96 0.02
N ASP A 62 0.40 -9.00 0.65
CA ASP A 62 -0.80 -8.32 0.11
C ASP A 62 -0.54 -6.87 -0.30
N LYS A 63 0.73 -6.46 -0.37
CA LYS A 63 1.13 -5.10 -0.75
C LYS A 63 1.78 -5.09 -2.12
N ALA A 64 1.11 -4.44 -3.07
CA ALA A 64 1.69 -4.13 -4.37
C ALA A 64 2.53 -2.84 -4.29
N PHE A 65 3.63 -2.80 -5.04
CA PHE A 65 4.55 -1.67 -5.11
C PHE A 65 5.28 -1.67 -6.45
N PHE A 66 5.90 -0.54 -6.80
CA PHE A 66 6.73 -0.46 -8.00
C PHE A 66 8.22 -0.54 -7.65
N ILE A 67 8.99 -1.13 -8.56
CA ILE A 67 10.45 -1.05 -8.58
C ILE A 67 10.88 -0.37 -9.87
N TYR A 68 11.64 0.72 -9.73
CA TYR A 68 12.31 1.40 -10.83
C TYR A 68 13.79 1.02 -10.81
N SER A 69 14.31 0.53 -11.94
CA SER A 69 15.72 0.16 -12.07
C SER A 69 16.52 1.22 -12.83
N PHE A 70 17.75 1.44 -12.37
CA PHE A 70 18.69 2.39 -12.96
C PHE A 70 20.04 1.70 -13.16
N ALA A 71 20.54 1.70 -14.39
CA ALA A 71 21.86 1.18 -14.72
C ALA A 71 22.85 2.35 -14.87
N LYS A 72 23.91 2.34 -14.05
CA LYS A 72 25.03 3.25 -14.20
C LYS A 72 26.23 2.51 -14.78
N PRO A 73 26.78 2.92 -15.94
CA PRO A 73 27.95 2.26 -16.51
C PRO A 73 29.16 2.46 -15.59
N MET A 74 29.90 1.38 -15.36
CA MET A 74 31.16 1.36 -14.63
C MET A 74 32.32 1.26 -15.60
N TYR A 75 33.37 2.04 -15.34
CA TYR A 75 34.62 2.01 -16.08
C TYR A 75 35.77 1.83 -15.12
N GLN A 76 36.71 0.94 -15.47
CA GLN A 76 38.01 0.89 -14.83
C GLN A 76 38.95 1.81 -15.58
N ILE A 77 39.59 2.71 -14.83
CA ILE A 77 40.54 3.69 -15.35
C ILE A 77 41.94 3.15 -15.09
N PHE A 78 42.75 3.06 -16.14
CA PHE A 78 44.18 2.82 -15.99
C PHE A 78 44.99 3.68 -16.97
N ASP A 79 46.20 3.99 -16.55
CA ASP A 79 47.15 4.73 -17.38
C ASP A 79 48.01 3.72 -18.13
N ARG A 80 47.78 3.60 -19.45
CA ARG A 80 48.60 2.75 -20.33
C ARG A 80 49.80 3.56 -20.81
N GLU A 81 50.99 3.01 -20.69
CA GLU A 81 52.16 3.62 -21.29
C GLU A 81 52.08 3.55 -22.84
N VAL A 82 52.27 4.68 -23.50
CA VAL A 82 52.22 4.82 -24.96
C VAL A 82 53.56 5.22 -25.58
N GLY A 83 54.57 5.50 -24.76
CA GLY A 83 55.92 5.73 -25.24
C GLY A 83 56.90 6.12 -24.14
N ARG A 84 58.20 5.99 -24.47
CA ARG A 84 59.30 6.47 -23.63
C ARG A 84 60.25 7.33 -24.44
N SER A 85 60.73 8.41 -23.84
CA SER A 85 61.84 9.18 -24.37
C SER A 85 62.99 9.18 -23.37
N TYR A 86 64.20 8.94 -23.86
CA TYR A 86 65.43 9.02 -23.08
C TYR A 86 66.07 10.38 -23.33
N ASN A 87 66.36 11.12 -22.27
CA ASN A 87 67.04 12.41 -22.35
C ASN A 87 68.17 12.49 -21.31
N ALA A 88 68.97 13.55 -21.37
CA ALA A 88 70.12 13.74 -20.49
C ALA A 88 69.78 13.82 -18.99
N PHE A 89 68.50 13.99 -18.64
CA PHE A 89 68.01 14.15 -17.27
C PHE A 89 67.19 12.94 -16.77
N GLY A 90 66.99 11.90 -17.61
CA GLY A 90 66.27 10.69 -17.22
C GLY A 90 65.36 10.11 -18.33
N THR A 91 64.45 9.23 -17.92
CA THR A 91 63.43 8.64 -18.81
C THR A 91 62.09 9.32 -18.57
N THR A 92 61.51 9.91 -19.61
CA THR A 92 60.14 10.41 -19.60
C THR A 92 59.21 9.32 -20.12
N ILE A 93 58.21 8.95 -19.31
CA ILE A 93 57.17 7.98 -19.66
C ILE A 93 55.91 8.75 -20.07
N TYR A 94 55.43 8.51 -21.28
CA TYR A 94 54.17 9.04 -21.76
C TYR A 94 53.07 8.01 -21.48
N THR A 95 52.05 8.40 -20.73
CA THR A 95 50.87 7.57 -20.47
C THR A 95 49.64 8.15 -21.13
N GLN A 96 48.73 7.28 -21.54
CA GLN A 96 47.40 7.60 -22.00
C GLN A 96 46.39 6.98 -21.03
N ARG A 97 45.46 7.80 -20.54
CA ARG A 97 44.36 7.34 -19.71
C ARG A 97 43.33 6.62 -20.56
N GLU A 98 43.09 5.34 -20.26
CA GLU A 98 42.06 4.54 -20.91
C GLU A 98 40.94 4.23 -19.93
N ASN A 99 39.69 4.36 -20.40
CA ASN A 99 38.49 4.00 -19.67
C ASN A 99 37.95 2.70 -20.27
N VAL A 100 38.12 1.57 -19.57
CA VAL A 100 37.58 0.28 -20.02
C VAL A 100 36.26 0.02 -19.34
N PHE A 101 35.20 -0.20 -20.11
CA PHE A 101 33.89 -0.55 -19.58
C PHE A 101 33.95 -1.90 -18.87
N THR A 102 33.54 -1.95 -17.60
CA THR A 102 33.59 -3.16 -16.77
C THR A 102 32.22 -3.72 -16.43
N GLY A 103 31.14 -3.03 -16.82
CA GLY A 103 29.77 -3.49 -16.61
C GLY A 103 28.85 -2.37 -16.13
N ASN A 104 27.67 -2.73 -15.66
CA ASN A 104 26.69 -1.79 -15.11
C ASN A 104 26.53 -2.00 -13.61
N TYR A 105 26.52 -0.91 -12.86
CA TYR A 105 26.06 -0.87 -11.49
C TYR A 105 24.56 -0.59 -11.46
N TRP A 106 23.79 -1.49 -10.88
CA TRP A 106 22.34 -1.36 -10.81
C TRP A 106 21.89 -0.82 -9.45
N THR A 107 20.95 0.13 -9.47
CA THR A 107 20.23 0.59 -8.29
C THR A 107 18.73 0.52 -8.53
N TYR A 108 17.97 0.48 -7.43
CA TYR A 108 16.53 0.26 -7.44
C TYR A 108 15.83 1.23 -6.49
N ALA A 109 14.83 1.94 -6.99
CA ALA A 109 13.90 2.70 -6.16
C ALA A 109 12.60 1.90 -5.99
N PHE A 110 12.23 1.63 -4.74
CA PHE A 110 10.98 1.00 -4.37
C PHE A 110 9.98 2.10 -4.05
N THR A 111 8.77 2.03 -4.59
CA THR A 111 7.73 3.04 -4.34
C THR A 111 6.41 2.40 -3.99
N ASP A 112 5.56 3.10 -3.25
CA ASP A 112 4.14 2.74 -3.20
C ASP A 112 3.47 2.93 -4.58
N LEU A 113 2.18 2.58 -4.65
CA LEU A 113 1.39 2.69 -5.88
C LEU A 113 1.13 4.14 -6.31
N SER A 114 1.27 5.10 -5.40
CA SER A 114 1.18 6.53 -5.69
C SER A 114 2.50 7.09 -6.22
N GLY A 115 3.55 6.26 -6.29
CA GLY A 115 4.87 6.65 -6.76
C GLY A 115 5.73 7.32 -5.68
N ASN A 116 5.37 7.24 -4.40
CA ASN A 116 6.20 7.75 -3.31
C ASN A 116 7.26 6.73 -2.92
N ILE A 117 8.50 7.17 -2.81
CA ILE A 117 9.64 6.30 -2.52
C ILE A 117 9.53 5.75 -1.10
N THR A 118 9.65 4.44 -0.97
CA THR A 118 9.72 3.75 0.32
C THR A 118 11.16 3.41 0.70
N SER A 119 11.98 3.05 -0.30
CA SER A 119 13.42 2.82 -0.12
C SER A 119 14.20 2.91 -1.43
N TYR A 120 15.49 3.22 -1.34
CA TYR A 120 16.42 3.23 -2.47
C TYR A 120 17.65 2.36 -2.16
N ARG A 121 17.94 1.40 -3.05
CA ARG A 121 18.82 0.28 -2.74
C ARG A 121 19.77 -0.03 -3.89
N ALA A 122 20.96 -0.53 -3.55
CA ALA A 122 21.92 -1.06 -4.51
C ALA A 122 21.59 -2.52 -4.88
N ALA A 123 21.93 -2.95 -6.09
CA ALA A 123 21.76 -4.35 -6.51
C ALA A 123 22.66 -5.35 -5.77
N THR A 124 23.73 -4.88 -5.14
CA THR A 124 24.60 -5.69 -4.30
C THR A 124 23.82 -6.18 -3.07
N GLY A 125 23.22 -7.37 -3.17
CA GLY A 125 22.46 -8.00 -2.10
C GLY A 125 21.06 -8.49 -2.48
N PHE A 126 20.62 -8.32 -3.73
CA PHE A 126 19.41 -8.95 -4.26
C PHE A 126 19.76 -10.18 -5.08
N GLY A 127 18.94 -11.23 -4.93
CA GLY A 127 18.92 -12.32 -5.90
C GLY A 127 18.20 -11.89 -7.17
N ASP A 128 17.39 -12.79 -7.70
CA ASP A 128 16.44 -12.49 -8.78
C ASP A 128 15.24 -11.74 -8.19
N LEU A 129 15.14 -10.43 -8.44
CA LEU A 129 14.05 -9.57 -7.93
C LEU A 129 12.66 -10.13 -8.26
N ASP A 130 12.53 -10.80 -9.40
CA ASP A 130 11.25 -11.39 -9.82
C ASP A 130 10.87 -12.57 -8.94
N LYS A 131 11.84 -13.35 -8.47
CA LYS A 131 11.63 -14.45 -7.52
C LYS A 131 11.41 -13.97 -6.10
N GLU A 132 12.08 -12.88 -5.71
CA GLU A 132 12.03 -12.36 -4.35
C GLU A 132 10.70 -11.63 -4.07
N PHE A 133 10.20 -10.86 -5.03
CA PHE A 133 9.03 -9.99 -4.87
C PHE A 133 7.90 -10.25 -5.86
N ASN A 134 7.92 -11.41 -6.55
CA ASN A 134 6.90 -11.79 -7.54
C ASN A 134 6.62 -10.66 -8.56
N CYS A 135 7.70 -10.10 -9.12
CA CYS A 135 7.64 -8.93 -10.00
C CYS A 135 7.29 -9.27 -11.45
N ARG A 136 6.73 -8.29 -12.16
CA ARG A 136 6.42 -8.34 -13.60
C ARG A 136 6.72 -7.00 -14.26
N ALA A 137 7.20 -7.02 -15.51
CA ALA A 137 7.54 -5.82 -16.26
C ALA A 137 6.28 -5.11 -16.76
N LEU A 138 6.16 -3.80 -16.48
CA LEU A 138 4.97 -3.01 -16.87
C LEU A 138 4.76 -2.95 -18.39
N GLY A 139 5.82 -3.02 -19.19
CA GLY A 139 5.74 -2.99 -20.65
C GLY A 139 5.12 -4.23 -21.30
N GLN A 140 4.79 -5.28 -20.54
CA GLN A 140 4.18 -6.53 -21.01
C GLN A 140 2.81 -6.83 -20.36
N THR A 141 2.32 -5.96 -19.48
CA THR A 141 1.14 -6.25 -18.66
C THR A 141 -0.12 -5.66 -19.29
N ASP A 142 -1.20 -6.45 -19.42
CA ASP A 142 -2.51 -5.92 -19.85
C ASP A 142 -3.25 -5.21 -18.70
N ASP A 143 -4.20 -4.32 -19.02
CA ASP A 143 -4.96 -3.54 -18.03
C ASP A 143 -5.75 -4.42 -17.03
N LYS A 144 -6.17 -5.62 -17.43
CA LYS A 144 -6.92 -6.55 -16.57
C LYS A 144 -6.00 -7.21 -15.54
N GLU A 145 -4.78 -7.52 -15.92
CA GLU A 145 -3.76 -8.11 -15.07
C GLU A 145 -3.21 -7.07 -14.09
N LEU A 146 -2.98 -5.84 -14.55
CA LEU A 146 -2.69 -4.68 -13.69
C LEU A 146 -3.81 -4.46 -12.66
N THR A 147 -5.07 -4.51 -13.09
CA THR A 147 -6.22 -4.44 -12.19
C THR A 147 -6.16 -5.57 -11.16
N SER A 148 -5.91 -6.82 -11.55
CA SER A 148 -5.84 -7.95 -10.63
C SER A 148 -4.73 -7.85 -9.57
N ILE A 149 -3.60 -7.21 -9.89
CA ILE A 149 -2.46 -7.04 -8.98
C ILE A 149 -2.69 -5.87 -8.01
N LEU A 150 -3.29 -4.79 -8.50
CA LEU A 150 -3.53 -3.54 -7.77
C LEU A 150 -4.81 -3.56 -6.93
N THR A 151 -5.75 -4.46 -7.25
CA THR A 151 -7.04 -4.56 -6.56
C THR A 151 -6.85 -5.08 -5.14
N ARG A 152 -7.25 -4.29 -4.14
CA ARG A 152 -7.25 -4.74 -2.74
C ARG A 152 -8.35 -5.77 -2.49
N GLU A 153 -8.16 -6.59 -1.46
CA GLU A 153 -9.21 -7.49 -0.99
C GLU A 153 -10.47 -6.69 -0.62
N SER A 154 -11.64 -7.26 -0.96
CA SER A 154 -12.90 -6.63 -0.57
C SER A 154 -13.10 -6.73 0.93
N LEU A 155 -13.49 -5.61 1.53
CA LEU A 155 -14.02 -5.63 2.89
C LEU A 155 -15.54 -5.59 2.87
N TRP A 156 -16.13 -6.16 3.91
CA TRP A 156 -17.55 -6.44 4.02
C TRP A 156 -18.09 -5.90 5.33
N MET A 157 -19.29 -5.34 5.28
CA MET A 157 -20.12 -5.04 6.44
C MET A 157 -21.53 -5.56 6.16
N SER A 158 -22.28 -5.81 7.23
CA SER A 158 -23.66 -6.29 7.14
C SER A 158 -24.56 -5.47 8.04
N ILE A 159 -25.81 -5.37 7.62
CA ILE A 159 -26.90 -4.84 8.42
C ILE A 159 -27.92 -5.94 8.69
N VAL A 160 -28.44 -5.96 9.91
CA VAL A 160 -29.42 -6.93 10.39
C VAL A 160 -30.59 -6.18 11.00
N ASN A 161 -31.77 -6.79 10.95
CA ASN A 161 -32.94 -6.34 11.68
C ASN A 161 -33.42 -7.44 12.63
N SER A 162 -34.34 -7.09 13.52
CA SER A 162 -35.05 -8.06 14.34
C SER A 162 -36.51 -8.07 13.92
N ALA A 163 -37.09 -9.26 13.70
CA ALA A 163 -38.52 -9.38 13.43
C ALA A 163 -39.38 -8.84 14.58
N ASP A 164 -38.84 -8.86 15.80
CA ASP A 164 -39.51 -8.37 17.01
C ASP A 164 -39.42 -6.84 17.13
N ASN A 165 -38.44 -6.23 16.45
CA ASN A 165 -38.23 -4.79 16.37
C ASN A 165 -37.84 -4.36 14.94
N ASN A 166 -38.82 -4.35 14.04
CA ASN A 166 -38.64 -3.96 12.64
C ASN A 166 -38.34 -2.46 12.43
N LYS A 167 -38.20 -1.67 13.50
CA LYS A 167 -37.93 -0.22 13.44
C LYS A 167 -36.45 0.12 13.62
N MET A 168 -35.61 -0.87 13.93
CA MET A 168 -34.19 -0.68 14.19
C MET A 168 -33.36 -1.62 13.33
N VAL A 169 -32.17 -1.13 12.96
CA VAL A 169 -31.18 -1.86 12.18
C VAL A 169 -29.86 -1.81 12.95
N TRP A 170 -29.23 -2.98 13.11
CA TRP A 170 -27.89 -3.10 13.67
C TRP A 170 -26.91 -3.41 12.55
N ALA A 171 -25.68 -2.96 12.69
CA ALA A 171 -24.63 -3.18 11.70
C ALA A 171 -23.45 -3.94 12.32
N SER A 172 -22.58 -4.49 11.47
CA SER A 172 -21.24 -4.91 11.89
C SER A 172 -20.53 -3.74 12.58
N ASN A 173 -19.72 -4.00 13.61
CA ASN A 173 -18.97 -2.97 14.33
C ASN A 173 -17.73 -2.50 13.56
N LYS A 174 -17.26 -3.31 12.61
CA LYS A 174 -16.12 -3.03 11.74
C LYS A 174 -16.27 -3.77 10.41
N ALA A 175 -15.41 -3.44 9.47
CA ALA A 175 -15.32 -4.14 8.20
C ALA A 175 -14.53 -5.46 8.34
N HIS A 176 -14.97 -6.51 7.63
CA HIS A 176 -14.40 -7.86 7.68
C HIS A 176 -13.97 -8.33 6.30
N SER A 177 -13.00 -9.24 6.22
CA SER A 177 -12.50 -9.78 4.94
C SER A 177 -13.49 -10.70 4.22
N THR A 178 -14.58 -11.13 4.88
CA THR A 178 -15.60 -12.00 4.27
C THR A 178 -17.01 -11.56 4.65
N GLN A 179 -17.95 -11.78 3.72
CA GLN A 179 -19.38 -11.56 3.95
C GLN A 179 -19.89 -12.30 5.20
N LYS A 180 -19.57 -13.59 5.35
CA LYS A 180 -20.05 -14.40 6.50
C LYS A 180 -19.56 -13.87 7.85
N ALA A 181 -18.33 -13.35 7.91
CA ALA A 181 -17.81 -12.75 9.13
C ALA A 181 -18.55 -11.45 9.49
N ALA A 182 -18.82 -10.61 8.48
CA ALA A 182 -19.61 -9.39 8.66
C ALA A 182 -21.05 -9.68 9.12
N GLU A 183 -21.69 -10.69 8.53
CA GLU A 183 -23.03 -11.14 8.91
C GLU A 183 -23.07 -11.65 10.34
N LYS A 184 -22.10 -12.48 10.73
CA LYS A 184 -21.99 -12.99 12.10
C LYS A 184 -21.83 -11.86 13.11
N ASP A 185 -20.94 -10.91 12.84
CA ASP A 185 -20.69 -9.75 13.70
C ASP A 185 -21.95 -8.87 13.84
N ALA A 186 -22.64 -8.55 12.74
CA ALA A 186 -23.89 -7.79 12.80
C ALA A 186 -24.99 -8.52 13.59
N LEU A 187 -25.11 -9.84 13.41
CA LEU A 187 -26.07 -10.67 14.16
C LEU A 187 -25.75 -10.72 15.66
N GLU A 188 -24.47 -10.70 16.03
CA GLU A 188 -24.03 -10.58 17.42
C GLU A 188 -24.42 -9.22 18.00
N GLN A 189 -24.17 -8.11 17.29
CA GLN A 189 -24.59 -6.77 17.73
C GLN A 189 -26.10 -6.68 18.01
N CYS A 190 -26.94 -7.25 17.15
CA CYS A 190 -28.39 -7.26 17.36
C CYS A 190 -28.80 -8.06 18.62
N LYS A 191 -28.13 -9.19 18.89
CA LYS A 191 -28.41 -10.04 20.05
C LYS A 191 -27.91 -9.43 21.35
N ASP A 192 -26.76 -8.76 21.32
CA ASP A 192 -26.16 -8.10 22.49
C ASP A 192 -27.04 -6.95 22.98
N GLU A 193 -27.77 -6.30 22.07
CA GLU A 193 -28.82 -5.31 22.36
C GLU A 193 -30.15 -5.93 22.85
N GLY A 194 -30.15 -7.23 23.15
CA GLY A 194 -31.28 -7.95 23.76
C GLY A 194 -32.38 -8.37 22.78
N ASN A 195 -32.19 -8.19 21.47
CA ASN A 195 -33.19 -8.54 20.48
C ASN A 195 -33.20 -10.04 20.21
N LYS A 196 -34.39 -10.59 19.92
CA LYS A 196 -34.56 -11.96 19.45
C LYS A 196 -34.84 -11.93 17.95
N ASN A 197 -34.77 -13.10 17.30
CA ASN A 197 -35.10 -13.25 15.88
C ASN A 197 -34.32 -12.31 14.92
N CYS A 198 -33.05 -12.02 15.25
CA CYS A 198 -32.16 -11.21 14.40
C CYS A 198 -31.91 -11.91 13.05
N LYS A 199 -32.07 -11.19 11.95
CA LYS A 199 -31.86 -11.68 10.59
C LYS A 199 -31.04 -10.69 9.78
N VAL A 200 -30.17 -11.21 8.91
CA VAL A 200 -29.45 -10.40 7.94
C VAL A 200 -30.46 -9.72 7.03
N MET A 201 -30.33 -8.41 6.88
CA MET A 201 -31.13 -7.60 5.96
C MET A 201 -30.35 -7.40 4.65
N ALA A 202 -29.07 -7.05 4.75
CA ALA A 202 -28.17 -6.94 3.61
C ALA A 202 -26.70 -7.00 4.05
N SER A 203 -25.84 -7.36 3.11
CA SER A 203 -24.38 -7.30 3.22
C SER A 203 -23.83 -6.46 2.08
N TYR A 204 -22.86 -5.59 2.36
CA TYR A 204 -22.27 -4.69 1.36
C TYR A 204 -20.75 -4.67 1.42
N SER A 205 -20.12 -4.38 0.28
CA SER A 205 -18.66 -4.33 0.15
C SER A 205 -18.17 -3.08 -0.56
N ASN A 206 -16.96 -2.63 -0.20
CA ASN A 206 -16.20 -1.56 -0.86
C ASN A 206 -16.91 -0.21 -1.00
N ILE A 207 -17.87 0.06 -0.12
CA ILE A 207 -18.65 1.29 -0.10
C ILE A 207 -19.01 1.66 1.34
N CYS A 208 -19.30 2.93 1.58
CA CYS A 208 -19.86 3.41 2.82
C CYS A 208 -21.39 3.47 2.73
N LEU A 209 -22.05 3.04 3.80
CA LEU A 209 -23.50 3.05 3.96
C LEU A 209 -23.89 3.97 5.12
N SER A 210 -24.73 4.96 4.84
CA SER A 210 -25.39 5.79 5.84
C SER A 210 -26.88 5.48 5.88
N SER A 211 -27.51 5.74 7.03
CA SER A 211 -28.95 5.59 7.21
C SER A 211 -29.56 6.88 7.73
N GLY A 212 -30.78 7.18 7.28
CA GLY A 212 -31.54 8.32 7.73
C GLY A 212 -33.04 8.11 7.62
N ILE A 213 -33.78 9.12 8.04
CA ILE A 213 -35.23 9.15 8.00
C ILE A 213 -35.72 10.41 7.30
N GLY A 214 -36.90 10.29 6.67
CA GLY A 214 -37.64 11.39 6.08
C GLY A 214 -39.12 11.27 6.40
N ALA A 215 -39.86 12.36 6.33
CA ALA A 215 -41.29 12.39 6.53
C ALA A 215 -42.02 12.71 5.21
N ARG A 216 -43.01 11.90 4.83
CA ARG A 216 -43.88 12.15 3.67
C ARG A 216 -45.31 11.86 4.05
N ASN A 217 -46.22 12.81 3.77
CA ASN A 217 -47.64 12.70 4.08
C ASN A 217 -47.91 12.31 5.55
N GLY A 218 -47.13 12.86 6.49
CA GLY A 218 -47.24 12.58 7.93
C GLY A 218 -46.66 11.24 8.39
N THR A 219 -46.05 10.44 7.50
CA THR A 219 -45.44 9.15 7.82
C THR A 219 -43.92 9.19 7.65
N TYR A 220 -43.17 8.62 8.59
CA TYR A 220 -41.73 8.47 8.47
C TYR A 220 -41.35 7.29 7.58
N PHE A 221 -40.27 7.41 6.82
CA PHE A 221 -39.68 6.34 6.02
C PHE A 221 -38.16 6.35 6.14
N ASP A 222 -37.57 5.17 6.07
CA ASP A 222 -36.12 4.98 6.11
C ASP A 222 -35.47 5.24 4.74
N ILE A 223 -34.26 5.77 4.77
CA ILE A 223 -33.43 6.05 3.61
C ILE A 223 -32.03 5.52 3.87
N PHE A 224 -31.48 4.80 2.89
CA PHE A 224 -30.07 4.48 2.85
C PHE A 224 -29.37 5.38 1.85
N GLY A 225 -28.18 5.84 2.18
CA GLY A 225 -27.30 6.57 1.28
C GLY A 225 -25.96 5.88 1.14
N PHE A 226 -25.38 5.98 -0.05
CA PHE A 226 -24.15 5.30 -0.42
C PHE A 226 -23.09 6.30 -0.85
N GLY A 227 -21.83 6.00 -0.55
CA GLY A 227 -20.72 6.84 -0.97
C GLY A 227 -19.36 6.16 -0.83
N TRP A 228 -18.37 6.73 -1.50
CA TRP A 228 -16.99 6.24 -1.41
C TRP A 228 -16.33 6.56 -0.06
N ASN A 229 -16.84 7.58 0.62
CA ASN A 229 -16.48 7.95 1.98
C ASN A 229 -17.75 8.28 2.80
N LYS A 230 -17.53 8.53 4.10
CA LYS A 230 -18.60 8.84 5.07
C LYS A 230 -19.39 10.09 4.68
N GLU A 231 -18.73 11.15 4.23
CA GLU A 231 -19.37 12.42 3.87
C GLU A 231 -20.32 12.23 2.67
N GLN A 232 -19.86 11.52 1.65
CA GLN A 232 -20.66 11.26 0.46
C GLN A 232 -21.86 10.37 0.76
N ALA A 233 -21.69 9.33 1.57
CA ALA A 233 -22.80 8.47 2.00
C ALA A 233 -23.86 9.26 2.80
N ASN A 234 -23.41 10.16 3.69
CA ASN A 234 -24.28 11.06 4.43
C ASN A 234 -25.03 12.04 3.52
N LYS A 235 -24.33 12.61 2.53
CA LYS A 235 -24.94 13.51 1.54
C LYS A 235 -26.00 12.78 0.70
N ASP A 236 -25.72 11.56 0.26
CA ASP A 236 -26.65 10.74 -0.51
C ASP A 236 -27.93 10.41 0.27
N VAL A 237 -27.86 10.20 1.59
CA VAL A 237 -29.07 10.04 2.43
C VAL A 237 -30.01 11.25 2.29
N ILE A 238 -29.47 12.46 2.38
CA ILE A 238 -30.26 13.69 2.31
C ILE A 238 -30.82 13.91 0.90
N GLU A 239 -30.01 13.65 -0.13
CA GLU A 239 -30.43 13.74 -1.53
C GLU A 239 -31.53 12.72 -1.86
N GLN A 240 -31.36 11.48 -1.43
CA GLN A 240 -32.38 10.44 -1.60
C GLN A 240 -33.67 10.77 -0.85
N CYS A 241 -33.59 11.27 0.37
CA CYS A 241 -34.77 11.70 1.12
C CYS A 241 -35.54 12.80 0.38
N LYS A 242 -34.84 13.85 -0.09
CA LYS A 242 -35.45 14.95 -0.86
C LYS A 242 -36.03 14.48 -2.19
N SER A 243 -35.31 13.64 -2.94
CA SER A 243 -35.77 13.09 -4.22
C SER A 243 -37.05 12.26 -4.09
N LYS A 244 -37.23 11.60 -2.94
CA LYS A 244 -38.46 10.85 -2.59
C LYS A 244 -39.60 11.74 -2.09
N GLY A 245 -39.43 13.07 -2.10
CA GLY A 245 -40.40 14.04 -1.62
C GLY A 245 -40.49 14.11 -0.10
N GLY A 246 -39.46 13.64 0.61
CA GLY A 246 -39.36 13.70 2.06
C GLY A 246 -39.11 15.12 2.57
N LYS A 247 -39.74 15.43 3.70
CA LYS A 247 -39.46 16.59 4.56
C LYS A 247 -38.73 16.10 5.81
N ASP A 248 -38.13 17.01 6.58
CA ASP A 248 -37.41 16.69 7.83
C ASP A 248 -36.34 15.60 7.67
N CYS A 249 -35.64 15.61 6.53
CA CYS A 249 -34.58 14.66 6.22
C CYS A 249 -33.45 14.74 7.25
N LYS A 250 -33.20 13.64 7.95
CA LYS A 250 -32.18 13.54 9.00
C LYS A 250 -31.37 12.27 8.83
N ILE A 251 -30.07 12.38 9.06
CA ILE A 251 -29.18 11.23 9.20
C ILE A 251 -29.39 10.66 10.61
N VAL A 252 -29.53 9.34 10.69
CA VAL A 252 -29.69 8.60 11.96
C VAL A 252 -28.41 7.83 12.27
N VAL A 253 -27.79 7.25 11.23
CA VAL A 253 -26.50 6.56 11.33
C VAL A 253 -25.58 7.14 10.28
N GLU A 254 -24.45 7.67 10.72
CA GLU A 254 -23.43 8.18 9.82
C GLU A 254 -22.69 7.04 9.11
N GLY A 255 -22.06 7.36 7.96
CA GLY A 255 -21.49 6.38 7.04
C GLY A 255 -20.58 5.35 7.70
N LEU A 256 -21.01 4.09 7.66
CA LEU A 256 -20.24 2.90 8.02
C LEU A 256 -19.57 2.34 6.76
N CYS A 257 -18.25 2.23 6.78
CA CYS A 257 -17.45 1.98 5.58
C CYS A 257 -16.92 0.56 5.51
N ALA A 258 -17.28 -0.15 4.43
CA ALA A 258 -16.73 -1.46 4.09
C ALA A 258 -15.55 -1.34 3.11
N THR A 259 -14.65 -0.36 3.29
CA THR A 259 -13.57 -0.06 2.33
C THR A 259 -12.21 -0.48 2.88
N ALA A 260 -11.35 -1.05 2.04
CA ALA A 260 -9.95 -1.31 2.36
C ALA A 260 -9.04 -0.09 2.12
N CYS A 261 -9.63 1.04 1.72
CA CYS A 261 -8.92 2.22 1.24
C CYS A 261 -9.60 3.51 1.70
N ASP A 262 -8.77 4.50 1.99
CA ASP A 262 -9.22 5.88 2.09
C ASP A 262 -9.37 6.45 0.67
N MET A 263 -10.58 6.39 0.12
CA MET A 263 -10.87 6.83 -1.26
C MET A 263 -10.68 8.34 -1.48
N GLU A 264 -10.51 9.12 -0.42
CA GLU A 264 -10.31 10.56 -0.50
C GLU A 264 -8.83 10.94 -0.65
N HIS A 265 -7.95 10.15 -0.04
CA HIS A 265 -6.50 10.44 0.00
C HIS A 265 -5.64 9.42 -0.76
N GLU A 266 -6.15 8.22 -1.05
CA GLU A 266 -5.42 7.15 -1.75
C GLU A 266 -5.83 7.04 -3.23
N THR A 267 -5.33 7.97 -4.07
CA THR A 267 -5.67 8.06 -5.50
C THR A 267 -5.24 6.86 -6.37
N GLY A 268 -4.40 5.97 -5.85
CA GLY A 268 -3.94 4.74 -6.51
C GLY A 268 -4.60 3.46 -6.02
N CYS A 269 -5.55 3.54 -5.08
CA CYS A 269 -6.25 2.35 -4.62
C CYS A 269 -7.33 1.91 -5.62
N ILE A 270 -7.25 0.66 -6.05
CA ILE A 270 -8.28 -0.01 -6.84
C ILE A 270 -9.05 -0.95 -5.92
N LEU A 271 -10.37 -0.75 -5.81
CA LEU A 271 -11.27 -1.66 -5.11
C LEU A 271 -12.11 -2.44 -6.13
N PRO A 272 -12.47 -3.71 -5.85
CA PRO A 272 -13.50 -4.40 -6.62
C PRO A 272 -14.81 -3.61 -6.61
N GLU A 273 -15.60 -3.77 -7.66
CA GLU A 273 -16.92 -3.15 -7.77
C GLU A 273 -17.75 -3.37 -6.49
N PRO A 274 -18.35 -2.32 -5.92
CA PRO A 274 -19.19 -2.45 -4.74
C PRO A 274 -20.33 -3.44 -4.93
N LYS A 275 -20.59 -4.24 -3.91
CA LYS A 275 -21.69 -5.22 -3.93
C LYS A 275 -22.71 -4.88 -2.86
N TRP A 276 -23.97 -5.13 -3.18
CA TRP A 276 -25.09 -5.11 -2.24
C TRP A 276 -25.85 -6.42 -2.37
N ILE A 277 -25.79 -7.24 -1.33
CA ILE A 277 -26.35 -8.59 -1.32
C ILE A 277 -27.47 -8.64 -0.29
N LYS A 278 -28.65 -9.07 -0.72
CA LYS A 278 -29.76 -9.41 0.17
C LYS A 278 -29.77 -10.94 0.36
N PRO A 279 -30.19 -11.45 1.54
CA PRO A 279 -30.31 -12.88 1.80
C PRO A 279 -31.30 -13.58 0.87
#